data_AF-A0A0R3XBY5-F1
#
_entry.id   AF-A0A0R3XBY5-F1
#
_cell.length_a   1.000
_cell.length_b   1.000
_cell.length_c   1.000
_cell.angle_alpha   90.00
_cell.angle_beta   90.00
_cell.angle_gamma   90.00
#
_symmetry.space_group_name_H-M   'P 1'
#
loop_
_entity.id
_entity.type
_entity.pdbx_description
1 polymer ?
#
loop_
_entity_poly.entity_id
_entity_poly.type
_entity_poly.pdbx_seq_one_letter_code
_entity_poly.pdbx_strand_id
1 'polypeptide(L)'
;MGSDCDESDTAAEFTASGQDSTPNESPRAGELDERSIEVEACTQALNVEVPEHLPSPEELIQRGQYLVDCPSWLAFLGEDKRLQYSNHFISRNDKIWELISTEIRYVDLLVMIRDVYLKAFPPRREDSLNLNENLFPHLDEVLKSHTLLLCYMLEAHNARTDHITNNLGQCFIKTVNSIMIACYRF
;
A
#
# COMPACT_ATOMS: atom_id res chain seq x y z
N MET A 1 -24.74 -42.72 29.80
CA MET A 1 -24.59 -43.90 28.92
C MET A 1 -24.28 -43.38 27.53
N GLY A 2 -23.13 -43.79 26.97
CA GLY A 2 -22.63 -43.51 25.63
C GLY A 2 -21.96 -42.13 25.48
N SER A 3 -20.77 -41.97 24.92
CA SER A 3 -19.82 -42.90 24.28
C SER A 3 -18.47 -42.19 24.23
N ASP A 4 -17.41 -42.88 24.66
CA ASP A 4 -16.02 -42.41 24.61
C ASP A 4 -15.44 -42.48 23.19
N CYS A 5 -14.50 -41.59 22.92
CA CYS A 5 -13.71 -41.46 21.71
C CYS A 5 -12.53 -42.44 21.73
N ASP A 6 -12.26 -43.12 20.61
CA ASP A 6 -11.03 -43.88 20.37
C ASP A 6 -10.29 -43.29 19.15
N GLU A 7 -9.10 -42.75 19.40
CA GLU A 7 -8.07 -42.43 18.41
C GLU A 7 -7.19 -43.67 18.19
N SER A 8 -6.84 -43.97 16.93
CA SER A 8 -5.74 -44.89 16.65
C SER A 8 -4.98 -44.49 15.39
N ASP A 9 -3.70 -44.19 15.60
CA ASP A 9 -2.60 -44.02 14.65
C ASP A 9 -2.37 -45.25 13.75
N THR A 10 -1.96 -45.01 12.50
CA THR A 10 -1.06 -45.94 11.78
C THR A 10 -0.13 -45.18 10.84
N ALA A 11 1.18 -45.26 11.13
CA ALA A 11 2.28 -44.96 10.23
C ALA A 11 2.60 -46.19 9.36
N ALA A 12 3.04 -45.97 8.10
CA ALA A 12 3.74 -46.98 7.32
C ALA A 12 4.76 -46.31 6.36
N GLU A 13 6.01 -46.69 6.54
CA GLU A 13 7.21 -46.38 5.75
C GLU A 13 7.52 -47.57 4.79
N PHE A 14 8.61 -47.48 4.00
CA PHE A 14 9.23 -48.47 3.06
C PHE A 14 8.79 -48.36 1.57
N THR A 15 9.64 -48.32 0.53
CA THR A 15 11.12 -48.52 0.37
C THR A 15 11.58 -48.03 -1.02
N ALA A 16 12.89 -47.78 -1.16
CA ALA A 16 13.60 -47.46 -2.41
C ALA A 16 14.37 -48.66 -3.02
N SER A 17 14.60 -48.66 -4.35
CA SER A 17 15.67 -49.35 -5.12
C SER A 17 15.62 -48.83 -6.58
N GLY A 18 16.61 -48.17 -7.20
CA GLY A 18 17.93 -48.65 -7.69
C GLY A 18 17.76 -49.57 -8.92
N GLN A 19 18.33 -49.42 -10.13
CA GLN A 19 19.55 -48.74 -10.66
C GLN A 19 19.57 -48.69 -12.23
N ASP A 20 20.36 -47.74 -12.76
CA ASP A 20 21.25 -47.70 -13.97
C ASP A 20 20.89 -48.27 -15.35
N SER A 21 21.10 -47.45 -16.41
CA SER A 21 22.25 -47.57 -17.38
C SER A 21 22.03 -46.77 -18.69
N THR A 22 22.97 -45.89 -19.04
CA THR A 22 23.13 -45.25 -20.38
C THR A 22 23.91 -46.14 -21.36
N PRO A 23 23.86 -45.93 -22.70
CA PRO A 23 24.89 -45.08 -23.33
C PRO A 23 24.47 -44.26 -24.57
N ASN A 24 24.93 -43.00 -24.59
CA ASN A 24 25.61 -42.23 -25.66
C ASN A 24 25.23 -42.38 -27.15
N GLU A 25 24.73 -41.29 -27.77
CA GLU A 25 25.18 -40.82 -29.09
C GLU A 25 24.73 -39.37 -29.36
N SER A 26 25.66 -38.50 -29.76
CA SER A 26 25.40 -37.13 -30.24
C SER A 26 25.16 -37.15 -31.75
N PRO A 27 24.31 -36.26 -32.29
CA PRO A 27 24.91 -35.27 -33.18
C PRO A 27 24.23 -33.88 -33.20
N ARG A 28 25.10 -32.89 -33.43
CA ARG A 28 24.93 -31.64 -34.18
C ARG A 28 24.29 -30.44 -33.49
N ALA A 29 25.14 -29.41 -33.40
CA ALA A 29 24.85 -28.02 -33.17
C ALA A 29 23.69 -27.52 -34.04
N GLY A 30 22.64 -27.04 -33.37
CA GLY A 30 21.62 -26.18 -33.94
C GLY A 30 21.62 -24.89 -33.14
N GLU A 31 21.82 -23.78 -33.85
CA GLU A 31 21.82 -22.41 -33.34
C GLU A 31 20.54 -22.13 -32.54
N LEU A 32 20.69 -21.75 -31.27
CA LEU A 32 19.61 -21.16 -30.50
C LEU A 32 19.66 -19.65 -30.70
N ASP A 33 18.82 -19.22 -31.63
CA ASP A 33 18.42 -17.85 -31.93
C ASP A 33 18.06 -17.12 -30.62
N GLU A 34 18.95 -16.23 -30.18
CA GLU A 34 18.68 -15.23 -29.13
C GLU A 34 17.63 -14.25 -29.66
N ARG A 35 16.35 -14.66 -29.60
CA ARG A 35 15.24 -13.71 -29.68
C ARG A 35 15.29 -12.82 -28.46
N SER A 36 16.04 -11.74 -28.62
CA SER A 36 15.95 -10.51 -27.85
C SER A 36 14.47 -10.16 -27.72
N ILE A 37 13.91 -10.39 -26.54
CA ILE A 37 12.67 -9.75 -26.13
C ILE A 37 13.07 -8.30 -25.91
N GLU A 38 12.85 -7.47 -26.93
CA GLU A 38 12.81 -6.03 -26.75
C GLU A 38 11.72 -5.76 -25.72
N VAL A 39 12.14 -5.58 -24.47
CA VAL A 39 11.35 -4.93 -23.45
C VAL A 39 11.22 -3.49 -23.93
N GLU A 40 10.18 -3.25 -24.72
CA GLU A 40 9.77 -1.93 -25.13
C GLU A 40 9.47 -1.18 -23.83
N ALA A 41 10.48 -0.43 -23.39
CA ALA A 41 10.44 0.35 -22.19
C ALA A 41 9.30 1.35 -22.38
N CYS A 42 8.19 1.13 -21.68
CA CYS A 42 7.10 2.09 -21.55
C CYS A 42 7.60 3.25 -20.69
N THR A 43 8.61 3.97 -21.21
CA THR A 43 9.12 5.23 -20.69
C THR A 43 8.32 6.32 -21.39
N GLN A 44 6.99 6.24 -21.29
CA GLN A 44 6.22 7.47 -21.34
C GLN A 44 6.57 8.19 -20.05
N ALA A 45 7.40 9.22 -20.19
CA ALA A 45 7.63 10.19 -19.14
C ALA A 45 6.26 10.60 -18.60
N LEU A 46 5.92 10.09 -17.42
CA LEU A 46 4.77 10.56 -16.67
C LEU A 46 5.08 12.05 -16.43
N ASN A 47 4.46 12.92 -17.21
CA ASN A 47 4.32 14.32 -16.83
C ASN A 47 3.52 14.30 -15.54
N VAL A 48 4.23 14.23 -14.41
CA VAL A 48 3.65 14.35 -13.09
C VAL A 48 3.37 15.84 -12.90
N GLU A 49 2.22 16.28 -13.38
CA GLU A 49 1.64 17.54 -12.95
C GLU A 49 1.30 17.38 -11.47
N VAL A 50 2.20 17.88 -10.63
CA VAL A 50 1.90 18.11 -9.21
C VAL A 50 0.77 19.15 -9.19
N PRO A 51 -0.33 18.91 -8.44
CA PRO A 51 -1.41 19.88 -8.34
C PRO A 51 -0.86 21.28 -8.04
N GLU A 52 -1.23 22.29 -8.86
CA GLU A 52 -0.72 23.67 -8.73
C GLU A 52 -0.95 24.26 -7.33
N HIS A 53 -1.92 23.71 -6.60
CA HIS A 53 -2.15 23.95 -5.20
C HIS A 53 -2.42 22.62 -4.47
N LEU A 54 -1.44 22.12 -3.72
CA LEU A 54 -1.65 20.99 -2.81
C LEU A 54 -2.53 21.47 -1.65
N PRO A 55 -3.73 20.89 -1.43
CA PRO A 55 -4.57 21.26 -0.30
C PRO A 55 -3.85 21.03 1.03
N SER A 56 -4.26 21.77 2.07
CA SER A 56 -3.72 21.54 3.42
C SER A 56 -4.08 20.14 3.92
N PRO A 57 -3.25 19.53 4.80
CA PRO A 57 -3.57 18.21 5.35
C PRO A 57 -4.91 18.20 6.09
N GLU A 58 -5.25 19.28 6.79
CA GLU A 58 -6.52 19.44 7.51
C GLU A 58 -7.73 19.42 6.56
N GLU A 59 -7.64 20.09 5.41
CA GLU A 59 -8.69 20.06 4.38
C GLU A 59 -8.88 18.65 3.79
N LEU A 60 -7.78 17.92 3.55
CA LEU A 60 -7.85 16.54 3.04
C LEU A 60 -8.45 15.58 4.06
N ILE A 61 -8.07 15.70 5.34
CA ILE A 61 -8.65 14.91 6.43
C ILE A 61 -10.16 15.15 6.48
N GLN A 62 -10.59 16.42 6.50
CA GLN A 62 -12.00 16.76 6.53
C GLN A 62 -12.77 16.23 5.31
N ARG A 63 -12.19 16.36 4.11
CA ARG A 63 -12.77 15.84 2.87
C ARG A 63 -12.90 14.31 2.88
N GLY A 64 -11.97 13.62 3.51
CA GLY A 64 -11.93 12.16 3.63
C GLY A 64 -12.72 11.59 4.81
N GLN A 65 -13.28 12.41 5.70
CA GLN A 65 -13.84 11.96 6.99
C GLN A 65 -14.86 10.82 6.87
N TYR A 66 -15.68 10.81 5.81
CA TYR A 66 -16.65 9.75 5.55
C TYR A 66 -16.03 8.35 5.41
N LEU A 67 -14.77 8.25 4.97
CA LEU A 67 -14.00 6.99 4.88
C LEU A 67 -13.63 6.44 6.26
N VAL A 68 -13.52 7.32 7.25
CA VAL A 68 -13.23 6.96 8.64
C VAL A 68 -14.52 6.62 9.38
N ASP A 69 -15.59 7.37 9.11
CA ASP A 69 -16.89 7.19 9.78
C ASP A 69 -17.63 5.93 9.31
N CYS A 70 -17.42 5.51 8.05
CA CYS A 70 -17.99 4.28 7.51
C CYS A 70 -16.98 3.11 7.60
N PRO A 71 -17.43 1.92 8.04
CA PRO A 71 -16.52 0.81 8.33
C PRO A 71 -15.98 0.12 7.08
N SER A 72 -16.63 0.27 5.92
CA SER A 72 -16.20 -0.36 4.67
C SER A 72 -16.86 0.28 3.43
N TRP A 73 -16.36 -0.06 2.24
CA TRP A 73 -16.93 0.41 0.98
C TRP A 73 -18.34 -0.13 0.76
N LEU A 74 -18.58 -1.40 1.09
CA LEU A 74 -19.93 -1.98 0.97
C LEU A 74 -20.92 -1.31 1.94
N ALA A 75 -20.48 -1.02 3.18
CA ALA A 75 -21.31 -0.34 4.16
C ALA A 75 -21.69 1.08 3.70
N PHE A 76 -20.76 1.79 3.04
CA PHE A 76 -21.02 3.08 2.43
C PHE A 76 -22.03 3.00 1.27
N LEU A 77 -21.89 2.00 0.38
CA LEU A 77 -22.78 1.86 -0.78
C LEU A 77 -24.20 1.41 -0.44
N GLY A 78 -24.37 0.79 0.72
CA GLY A 78 -25.59 0.12 1.15
C GLY A 78 -25.55 -1.39 0.92
N GLU A 79 -25.95 -2.16 1.93
CA GLU A 79 -25.97 -3.63 1.88
C GLU A 79 -26.93 -4.18 0.81
N ASP A 80 -27.91 -3.39 0.37
CA ASP A 80 -28.82 -3.71 -0.73
C ASP A 80 -28.06 -3.95 -2.06
N LYS A 81 -26.87 -3.36 -2.21
CA LYS A 81 -26.02 -3.54 -3.39
C LYS A 81 -25.10 -4.76 -3.31
N ARG A 82 -25.10 -5.51 -2.20
CA ARG A 82 -24.21 -6.67 -2.01
C ARG A 82 -24.35 -7.70 -3.13
N LEU A 83 -25.56 -7.96 -3.60
CA LEU A 83 -25.84 -8.96 -4.64
C LEU A 83 -25.37 -8.52 -6.04
N GLN A 84 -25.01 -7.25 -6.23
CA GLN A 84 -24.56 -6.72 -7.52
C GLN A 84 -23.07 -6.99 -7.79
N TYR A 85 -22.31 -7.36 -6.75
CA TYR A 85 -20.86 -7.51 -6.81
C TYR A 85 -20.40 -8.87 -6.32
N SER A 86 -19.32 -9.38 -6.90
CA SER A 86 -18.69 -10.60 -6.40
C SER A 86 -17.96 -10.33 -5.07
N ASN A 87 -17.84 -11.36 -4.22
CA ASN A 87 -17.09 -11.25 -2.96
C ASN A 87 -15.64 -10.77 -3.17
N HIS A 88 -14.99 -11.22 -4.25
CA HIS A 88 -13.65 -10.77 -4.60
C HIS A 88 -13.62 -9.26 -4.92
N PHE A 89 -14.62 -8.77 -5.65
CA PHE A 89 -14.73 -7.35 -5.98
C PHE A 89 -14.99 -6.50 -4.73
N ILE A 90 -15.89 -6.94 -3.86
CA ILE A 90 -16.17 -6.28 -2.57
C ILE A 90 -14.88 -6.22 -1.73
N SER A 91 -14.22 -7.36 -1.53
CA SER A 91 -12.99 -7.43 -0.73
C SER A 91 -11.87 -6.52 -1.26
N ARG A 92 -11.71 -6.42 -2.59
CA ARG A 92 -10.75 -5.49 -3.19
C ARG A 92 -11.09 -4.03 -2.84
N ASN A 93 -12.34 -3.63 -2.97
CA ASN A 93 -12.73 -2.25 -2.70
C ASN A 93 -12.71 -1.92 -1.19
N ASP A 94 -13.05 -2.88 -0.33
CA ASP A 94 -12.90 -2.72 1.13
C ASP A 94 -11.43 -2.53 1.54
N LYS A 95 -10.49 -3.24 0.89
CA LYS A 95 -9.04 -3.02 1.13
C LYS A 95 -8.57 -1.64 0.66
N ILE A 96 -9.09 -1.15 -0.46
CA ILE A 96 -8.82 0.21 -0.94
C ILE A 96 -9.39 1.23 0.05
N TRP A 97 -10.61 0.99 0.53
CA TRP A 97 -11.24 1.82 1.56
C TRP A 97 -10.39 1.88 2.83
N GLU A 98 -9.98 0.72 3.33
CA GLU A 98 -9.14 0.58 4.51
C GLU A 98 -7.84 1.37 4.32
N LEU A 99 -7.14 1.16 3.21
CA LEU A 99 -5.89 1.86 2.87
C LEU A 99 -6.03 3.38 2.91
N ILE A 100 -7.07 3.94 2.28
CA ILE A 100 -7.28 5.40 2.28
C ILE A 100 -7.67 5.88 3.68
N SER A 101 -8.54 5.15 4.38
CA SER A 101 -8.94 5.50 5.76
C SER A 101 -7.76 5.47 6.74
N THR A 102 -6.82 4.53 6.57
CA THR A 102 -5.60 4.47 7.38
C THR A 102 -4.66 5.62 7.07
N GLU A 103 -4.56 6.02 5.80
CA GLU A 103 -3.74 7.18 5.42
C GLU A 103 -4.28 8.48 6.00
N ILE A 104 -5.60 8.67 5.99
CA ILE A 104 -6.25 9.84 6.64
C ILE A 104 -5.87 9.91 8.11
N ARG A 105 -6.02 8.79 8.84
CA ARG A 105 -5.64 8.71 10.26
C ARG A 105 -4.15 8.94 10.49
N TYR A 106 -3.31 8.49 9.56
CA TYR A 106 -1.87 8.69 9.67
C TYR A 106 -1.47 10.15 9.44
N VAL A 107 -2.03 10.82 8.44
CA VAL A 107 -1.81 12.26 8.21
C VAL A 107 -2.32 13.08 9.40
N ASP A 108 -3.48 12.74 9.96
CA ASP A 108 -4.02 13.38 11.17
C ASP A 108 -3.08 13.23 12.37
N LEU A 109 -2.52 12.02 12.56
CA LEU A 109 -1.49 11.78 13.58
C LEU A 109 -0.25 12.66 13.38
N LEU A 110 0.25 12.80 12.16
CA LEU A 110 1.42 13.64 11.85
C LEU A 110 1.13 15.13 12.11
N VAL A 111 -0.06 15.61 11.74
CA VAL A 111 -0.54 16.97 12.05
C VAL A 111 -0.58 17.20 13.56
N MET A 112 -1.12 16.24 14.31
CA MET A 112 -1.19 16.30 15.77
C MET A 112 0.22 16.37 16.39
N ILE A 113 1.17 15.54 15.91
CA ILE A 113 2.58 15.61 16.36
C ILE A 113 3.16 17.00 16.09
N ARG A 114 3.02 17.50 14.86
CA ARG A 114 3.53 18.82 14.47
C ARG A 114 2.95 19.94 15.34
N ASP A 115 1.63 19.96 15.53
CA ASP A 115 0.95 21.11 16.14
C ASP A 115 0.95 21.06 17.66
N VAL A 116 0.75 19.88 18.25
CA VAL A 116 0.65 19.73 19.70
C VAL A 116 2.01 19.50 20.34
N TYR A 117 2.90 18.72 19.72
CA TYR A 117 4.19 18.41 20.35
C TYR A 117 5.30 19.37 19.94
N LEU A 118 5.38 19.79 18.67
CA LEU A 118 6.47 20.65 18.21
C LEU A 118 6.15 22.14 18.30
N LYS A 119 4.96 22.57 17.86
CA LYS A 119 4.60 23.99 17.85
C LYS A 119 4.15 24.51 19.22
N ALA A 120 3.43 23.71 20.02
CA ALA A 120 2.96 24.15 21.33
C ALA A 120 4.08 24.17 22.39
N PHE A 121 5.16 23.41 22.19
CA PHE A 121 6.32 23.34 23.09
C PHE A 121 7.61 23.68 22.33
N PRO A 122 7.79 24.95 21.89
CA PRO A 122 9.01 25.31 21.16
C PRO A 122 10.24 25.11 22.05
N PRO A 123 11.36 24.60 21.50
CA PRO A 123 12.57 24.36 22.27
C PRO A 123 13.02 25.64 22.98
N ARG A 124 13.40 25.53 24.25
CA ARG A 124 13.89 26.68 25.03
C ARG A 124 15.24 27.08 24.47
N ARG A 125 15.59 28.36 24.55
CA ARG A 125 16.87 28.88 24.00
C ARG A 125 18.12 28.21 24.61
N GLU A 126 17.99 27.57 25.77
CA GLU A 126 19.06 26.82 26.43
C GLU A 126 19.19 25.35 25.93
N ASP A 127 18.24 24.85 25.15
CA ASP A 127 18.29 23.50 24.60
C ASP A 127 19.27 23.48 23.41
N SER A 128 20.50 23.04 23.65
CA SER A 128 21.58 22.93 22.65
C SER A 128 21.32 21.88 21.56
N LEU A 129 20.22 21.14 21.67
CA LEU A 129 19.79 20.10 20.75
C LEU A 129 18.57 20.60 19.99
N ASN A 130 18.59 20.48 18.67
CA ASN A 130 17.41 20.63 17.84
C ASN A 130 16.47 19.45 18.15
N LEU A 131 15.75 19.53 19.27
CA LEU A 131 14.97 18.43 19.83
C LEU A 131 13.92 17.93 18.84
N ASN A 132 13.37 18.84 18.03
CA ASN A 132 12.42 18.55 16.97
C ASN A 132 13.02 17.57 15.96
N GLU A 133 14.20 17.88 15.41
CA GLU A 133 14.91 17.00 14.46
C GLU A 133 15.44 15.71 15.11
N ASN A 134 15.66 15.68 16.43
CA ASN A 134 16.10 14.46 17.11
C ASN A 134 14.93 13.51 17.43
N LEU A 135 13.75 14.03 17.77
CA LEU A 135 12.58 13.23 18.11
C LEU A 135 11.76 12.85 16.89
N PHE A 136 11.60 13.79 15.95
CA PHE A 136 10.79 13.64 14.75
C PHE A 136 11.55 14.16 13.53
N PRO A 137 12.65 13.48 13.14
CA PRO A 137 13.45 13.91 12.00
C PRO A 137 12.58 13.97 10.75
N HIS A 138 12.76 15.02 9.95
CA HIS A 138 12.10 15.19 8.65
C HIS A 138 10.56 15.15 8.71
N LEU A 139 9.95 15.52 9.85
CA LEU A 139 8.50 15.45 10.02
C LEU A 139 7.74 16.23 8.93
N ASP A 140 8.23 17.40 8.54
CA ASP A 140 7.59 18.23 7.53
C ASP A 140 7.66 17.58 6.14
N GLU A 141 8.77 16.94 5.78
CA GLU A 141 8.92 16.18 4.53
C GLU A 141 8.05 14.92 4.51
N VAL A 142 7.99 14.20 5.63
CA VAL A 142 7.12 13.03 5.80
C VAL A 142 5.66 13.44 5.66
N LEU A 143 5.23 14.46 6.41
CA LEU A 143 3.87 14.99 6.35
C LEU A 143 3.52 15.46 4.94
N LYS A 144 4.41 16.19 4.26
CA LYS A 144 4.19 16.65 2.88
C LYS A 144 4.03 15.47 1.91
N SER A 145 4.86 14.43 2.05
CA SER A 145 4.81 13.24 1.19
C SER A 145 3.49 12.48 1.36
N HIS A 146 3.08 12.28 2.61
CA HIS A 146 1.81 11.60 2.93
C HIS A 146 0.58 12.45 2.57
N THR A 147 0.65 13.78 2.72
CA THR A 147 -0.40 14.71 2.25
C THR A 147 -0.59 14.59 0.73
N LEU A 148 0.51 14.52 -0.02
CA LEU A 148 0.46 14.35 -1.48
C LEU A 148 -0.10 12.98 -1.88
N LEU A 149 0.29 11.91 -1.19
CA LEU A 149 -0.25 10.57 -1.42
C LEU A 149 -1.76 10.54 -1.15
N LEU A 150 -2.18 11.07 -0.01
CA LEU A 150 -3.59 11.17 0.36
C LEU A 150 -4.39 11.98 -0.67
N CYS A 151 -3.85 13.11 -1.14
CA CYS A 151 -4.48 13.93 -2.18
C CYS A 151 -4.81 13.11 -3.42
N TYR A 152 -3.83 12.40 -4.00
CA TYR A 152 -4.07 11.58 -5.19
C TYR A 152 -5.00 10.40 -4.92
N MET A 153 -4.94 9.78 -3.74
CA MET A 153 -5.85 8.69 -3.41
C MET A 153 -7.29 9.18 -3.30
N LEU A 154 -7.53 10.32 -2.63
CA LEU A 154 -8.85 10.92 -2.53
C LEU A 154 -9.38 11.40 -3.88
N GLU A 155 -8.53 11.95 -4.76
CA GLU A 155 -8.94 12.31 -6.12
C GLU A 155 -9.36 11.08 -6.92
N ALA A 156 -8.54 10.03 -6.93
CA ALA A 156 -8.83 8.80 -7.66
C ALA A 156 -10.09 8.10 -7.13
N HIS A 157 -10.28 8.12 -5.81
CA HIS A 157 -11.42 7.49 -5.16
C HIS A 157 -12.72 8.30 -5.31
N ASN A 158 -12.64 9.63 -5.36
CA ASN A 158 -13.80 10.51 -5.56
C ASN A 158 -14.12 10.79 -7.04
N ALA A 159 -13.34 10.26 -7.97
CA ALA A 159 -13.58 10.43 -9.41
C ALA A 159 -14.92 9.82 -9.88
N ARG A 160 -15.51 8.94 -9.08
CA ARG A 160 -16.80 8.29 -9.34
C ARG A 160 -17.68 8.33 -8.11
N THR A 161 -18.99 8.44 -8.32
CA THR A 161 -19.99 8.47 -7.24
C THR A 161 -20.16 7.13 -6.51
N ASP A 162 -19.72 6.03 -7.12
CA ASP A 162 -19.68 4.70 -6.51
C ASP A 162 -18.35 4.40 -5.81
N HIS A 163 -17.40 5.34 -5.86
CA HIS A 163 -16.11 5.27 -5.21
C HIS A 163 -15.25 4.05 -5.61
N ILE A 164 -15.48 3.52 -6.81
CA ILE A 164 -14.69 2.40 -7.35
C ILE A 164 -13.39 2.95 -7.94
N THR A 165 -12.26 2.62 -7.32
CA THR A 165 -10.94 3.02 -7.84
C THR A 165 -10.39 1.99 -8.83
N ASN A 166 -10.15 2.42 -10.07
CA ASN A 166 -9.62 1.53 -11.12
C ASN A 166 -8.11 1.29 -10.97
N ASN A 167 -7.32 2.34 -10.77
CA ASN A 167 -5.86 2.26 -10.70
C ASN A 167 -5.28 3.15 -9.59
N LEU A 168 -5.32 2.65 -8.35
CA LEU A 168 -4.69 3.30 -7.21
C LEU A 168 -3.15 3.21 -7.25
N GLY A 169 -2.61 2.26 -8.01
CA GLY A 169 -1.15 2.07 -8.15
C GLY A 169 -0.45 3.32 -8.70
N GLN A 170 -1.11 4.08 -9.57
CA GLN A 170 -0.58 5.34 -10.09
C GLN A 170 -0.39 6.41 -9.01
N CYS A 171 -1.19 6.40 -7.93
CA CYS A 171 -0.99 7.31 -6.80
C CYS A 171 0.38 7.07 -6.16
N PHE A 172 0.76 5.80 -5.95
CA PHE A 172 2.04 5.42 -5.37
C PHE A 172 3.22 5.72 -6.29
N ILE A 173 3.09 5.47 -7.60
CA ILE A 173 4.15 5.81 -8.56
C ILE A 173 4.44 7.32 -8.56
N LYS A 174 3.40 8.15 -8.39
CA LYS A 174 3.53 9.60 -8.33
C LYS A 174 4.16 10.11 -7.03
N THR A 175 4.05 9.37 -5.92
CA THR A 175 4.43 9.87 -4.58
C THR A 175 5.61 9.16 -3.94
N VAL A 176 5.74 7.85 -4.16
CA VAL A 176 6.84 7.04 -3.64
C VAL A 176 8.09 7.36 -4.47
N ASN A 177 8.76 8.43 -4.06
CA ASN A 177 10.00 8.89 -4.64
C ASN A 177 11.16 8.66 -3.65
N SER A 178 12.36 8.96 -4.12
CA SER A 178 13.58 8.85 -3.33
C SER A 178 13.58 9.70 -2.06
N ILE A 179 12.79 10.78 -2.00
CA ILE A 179 12.66 11.63 -0.80
C ILE A 179 11.87 10.89 0.28
N MET A 180 10.70 10.34 -0.06
CA MET A 180 9.92 9.55 0.89
C MET A 180 10.76 8.38 1.45
N ILE A 181 11.49 7.68 0.58
CA ILE A 181 12.37 6.57 0.99
C ILE A 181 13.52 7.07 1.89
N ALA A 182 14.10 8.23 1.59
CA ALA A 182 15.19 8.81 2.38
C ALA A 182 14.72 9.22 3.78
N CYS A 183 13.53 9.82 3.91
CA CYS A 183 12.97 10.23 5.20
C CYS A 183 12.73 9.05 6.17
N TYR A 184 12.58 7.82 5.65
CA TYR A 184 12.40 6.61 6.45
C TYR A 184 13.67 5.79 6.66
N ARG A 185 14.83 6.24 6.15
CA ARG A 185 16.12 5.59 6.39
C ARG A 185 16.78 6.22 7.63
N PHE A 186 16.86 5.45 8.70
CA PHE A 186 17.65 5.75 9.90
C PHE A 186 19.04 5.11 9.80
#